data_AF-A0A1Q3ALY6-F1
#
_entry.id   AF-A0A1Q3ALY6-F1
#
_cell.length_a   1.000
_cell.length_b   1.000
_cell.length_c   1.000
_cell.angle_alpha   90.00
_cell.angle_beta   90.00
_cell.angle_gamma   90.00
#
_symmetry.space_group_name_H-M   'P 1'
#
loop_
_entity.id
_entity.type
_entity.pdbx_description
1 polymer ?
#
loop_
_entity_poly.entity_id
_entity_poly.type
_entity_poly.pdbx_seq_one_letter_code
_entity_poly.pdbx_strand_id
1 'polypeptide(L)'
;IQCPTPMRSSAEKRDTEKYCIYHHDHGHDTEECRHLKNQIEDLIRKGHLHKYVDRNAPQERREHREVDSQQPEEQHQQQPIEYQHSKWLRTGGDEEVISFSEEDYEGVRLPHDDLVVVTLQVALFTTKRILIDSGSSTDILYKHDFDQLRIPTDQLRPVKTLLVGFLGEMVHPLGSINLSMVAGMTPRQTVVQMMFLVVDTLSPYNAIIG
;
A
#
# COMPACT_ATOMS: atom_id res chain seq x y z
N ILE A 1 4.53 -21.87 2.19
CA ILE A 1 4.59 -21.07 3.43
C ILE A 1 4.66 -22.06 4.58
N GLN A 2 5.70 -22.02 5.40
CA GLN A 2 5.93 -22.97 6.48
C GLN A 2 5.04 -22.58 7.68
N CYS A 3 4.29 -23.53 8.23
CA CYS A 3 3.46 -23.26 9.40
C CYS A 3 4.34 -22.84 10.59
N PRO A 4 3.93 -21.83 11.37
CA PRO A 4 4.61 -21.43 12.59
C PRO A 4 4.78 -22.62 13.54
N THR A 5 5.93 -22.67 14.22
CA THR A 5 6.11 -23.61 15.34
C THR A 5 5.02 -23.38 16.39
N PRO A 6 4.39 -24.46 16.93
CA PRO A 6 3.34 -24.35 17.94
C PRO A 6 3.80 -23.57 19.17
N MET A 7 2.86 -22.90 19.83
CA MET A 7 3.13 -22.16 21.06
C MET A 7 3.67 -23.08 22.15
N ARG A 8 4.76 -22.66 22.80
CA ARG A 8 5.42 -23.42 23.87
C ARG A 8 4.61 -23.50 25.18
N SER A 9 3.59 -22.66 25.36
CA SER A 9 2.74 -22.69 26.56
C SER A 9 1.75 -23.86 26.53
N SER A 10 1.61 -24.55 27.66
CA SER A 10 0.62 -25.61 27.86
C SER A 10 -0.79 -25.07 27.66
N ALA A 11 -1.63 -25.80 26.92
CA ALA A 11 -3.00 -25.39 26.58
C ALA A 11 -3.85 -24.99 27.81
N GLU A 12 -3.59 -25.60 28.96
CA GLU A 12 -4.28 -25.38 30.23
C GLU A 12 -3.97 -24.04 30.91
N LYS A 13 -2.95 -23.30 30.45
CA LYS A 13 -2.53 -22.00 31.01
C LYS A 13 -2.69 -20.85 30.02
N ARG A 14 -3.36 -21.09 28.90
CA ARG A 14 -3.56 -20.09 27.87
C ARG A 14 -4.71 -19.20 28.27
N ASP A 15 -4.45 -17.90 28.23
CA ASP A 15 -5.49 -16.90 28.35
C ASP A 15 -6.43 -17.00 27.14
N THR A 16 -7.68 -17.40 27.38
CA THR A 16 -8.69 -17.55 26.33
C THR A 16 -9.21 -16.20 25.82
N GLU A 17 -9.01 -15.11 26.56
CA GLU A 17 -9.43 -13.78 26.13
C GLU A 17 -8.47 -13.17 25.09
N LYS A 18 -7.22 -13.66 25.04
CA LYS A 18 -6.18 -13.18 24.13
C LYS A 18 -6.00 -14.11 22.94
N TYR A 19 -5.86 -13.55 21.73
CA TYR A 19 -5.73 -14.32 20.49
C TYR A 19 -4.55 -13.87 19.63
N CYS A 20 -3.70 -14.82 19.25
CA CYS A 20 -2.54 -14.57 18.40
C CYS A 20 -2.86 -14.96 16.96
N ILE A 21 -2.99 -13.97 16.07
CA ILE A 21 -3.29 -14.19 14.65
C ILE A 21 -2.18 -15.01 13.98
N TYR A 22 -0.92 -14.76 14.36
CA TYR A 22 0.23 -15.46 13.82
C TYR A 22 0.20 -16.96 14.13
N HIS A 23 -0.25 -17.37 15.31
CA HIS A 23 -0.35 -18.78 15.70
C HIS A 23 -1.73 -19.38 15.40
N HIS A 24 -2.74 -18.54 15.13
CA HIS A 24 -4.14 -18.93 15.00
C HIS A 24 -4.66 -19.69 16.24
N ASP A 25 -4.22 -19.23 17.41
CA ASP A 25 -4.39 -19.91 18.69
C ASP A 25 -4.52 -18.90 19.85
N HIS A 26 -5.16 -19.30 20.94
CA HIS A 26 -5.39 -18.45 22.11
C HIS A 26 -4.17 -18.44 23.05
N GLY A 27 -3.99 -17.36 23.80
CA GLY A 27 -3.06 -17.29 24.92
C GLY A 27 -2.28 -15.99 25.04
N HIS A 28 -2.02 -15.29 23.93
CA HIS A 28 -1.39 -13.96 23.93
C HIS A 28 -1.82 -13.19 22.69
N ASP A 29 -1.69 -11.87 22.73
CA ASP A 29 -1.99 -11.01 21.59
C ASP A 29 -0.88 -11.04 20.55
N THR A 30 -1.20 -10.74 19.30
CA THR A 30 -0.23 -10.76 18.20
C THR A 30 0.94 -9.79 18.44
N GLU A 31 0.70 -8.68 19.13
CA GLU A 31 1.74 -7.70 19.52
C GLU A 31 2.75 -8.27 20.54
N GLU A 32 2.33 -9.22 21.38
CA GLU A 32 3.19 -9.87 22.39
C GLU A 32 3.92 -11.10 21.82
N CYS A 33 3.70 -11.44 20.54
CA CYS A 33 4.21 -12.65 19.93
C CYS A 33 5.72 -12.58 19.67
N ARG A 34 6.48 -13.21 20.56
CA ARG A 34 7.95 -13.31 20.44
C ARG A 34 8.41 -14.03 19.18
N HIS A 35 7.67 -15.05 18.73
CA HIS A 35 8.02 -15.78 17.51
C HIS A 35 7.89 -14.90 16.26
N LEU A 36 6.79 -14.16 16.16
CA LEU A 36 6.56 -13.21 15.08
C LEU A 36 7.65 -12.12 15.08
N LYS A 37 7.94 -11.55 16.26
CA LYS A 37 9.01 -10.55 16.41
C LYS A 37 10.36 -11.07 15.94
N ASN A 38 10.75 -12.27 16.35
CA ASN A 38 12.03 -12.87 15.96
C ASN A 38 12.11 -13.13 14.44
N GLN A 39 11.00 -13.51 13.81
CA GLN A 39 10.96 -13.71 12.36
C GLN A 39 11.10 -12.39 11.60
N ILE A 40 10.43 -11.34 12.05
CA ILE A 40 10.57 -9.99 11.48
C ILE A 40 12.02 -9.52 11.62
N GLU A 41 12.62 -9.67 12.81
CA GLU A 41 14.04 -9.34 13.03
C GLU A 41 14.98 -10.14 12.13
N ASP A 42 14.70 -11.42 11.87
CA ASP A 42 15.50 -12.24 10.97
C ASP A 42 15.38 -11.80 9.51
N LEU A 43 14.17 -11.42 9.07
CA LEU A 43 13.93 -10.86 7.74
C LEU A 43 14.61 -9.49 7.56
N ILE A 44 14.68 -8.68 8.63
CA ILE A 44 15.44 -7.43 8.65
C ILE A 44 16.94 -7.72 8.52
N ARG A 45 17.49 -8.66 9.31
CA ARG A 45 18.90 -9.06 9.24
C ARG A 45 19.29 -9.60 7.86
N LYS A 46 18.39 -10.34 7.20
CA LYS A 46 18.56 -10.85 5.84
C LYS A 46 18.38 -9.77 4.76
N GLY A 47 18.03 -8.54 5.13
CA GLY A 47 17.87 -7.40 4.21
C GLY A 47 16.54 -7.36 3.47
N HIS A 48 15.62 -8.31 3.71
CA HIS A 48 14.34 -8.39 3.01
C HIS A 48 13.36 -7.27 3.39
N LEU A 49 13.52 -6.70 4.58
CA LEU A 49 12.64 -5.64 5.11
C LEU A 49 13.37 -4.30 5.32
N HIS A 50 14.57 -4.12 4.75
CA HIS A 50 15.39 -2.92 5.00
C HIS A 50 14.69 -1.60 4.62
N LYS A 51 13.78 -1.63 3.63
CA LYS A 51 12.98 -0.46 3.19
C LYS A 51 11.92 0.00 4.21
N TYR A 52 11.66 -0.81 5.23
CA TYR A 52 10.67 -0.53 6.29
C TYR A 52 11.34 -0.23 7.64
N VAL A 53 12.67 -0.22 7.70
CA VAL A 53 13.43 0.08 8.92
C VAL A 53 14.01 1.48 8.79
N ASP A 54 13.52 2.40 9.61
CA ASP A 54 14.10 3.74 9.70
C ASP A 54 15.47 3.65 10.38
N ARG A 55 16.53 3.90 9.60
CA ARG A 55 17.92 3.96 10.08
C ARG A 55 18.19 5.13 11.01
N ASN A 56 17.29 6.12 11.05
CA ASN A 56 17.43 7.34 11.86
C ASN A 56 16.60 7.30 13.16
N ALA A 57 15.88 6.21 13.43
CA ALA A 57 15.16 6.06 14.68
C ALA A 57 16.15 5.98 15.86
N PRO A 58 15.97 6.78 16.94
CA PRO A 58 16.76 6.63 18.15
C PRO A 58 16.59 5.20 18.66
N GLN A 59 17.68 4.44 18.61
CA GLN A 59 17.72 3.08 19.11
C GLN A 59 17.53 3.17 20.64
N GLU A 60 16.33 2.88 21.14
CA GLU A 60 16.11 2.71 22.58
C GLU A 60 17.09 1.64 23.06
N ARG A 61 18.07 2.12 23.81
CA ARG A 61 19.16 1.33 24.38
C ARG A 61 18.56 0.16 25.15
N ARG A 62 18.68 -1.04 24.61
CA ARG A 62 18.95 -2.21 25.43
C ARG A 62 20.45 -2.43 25.42
N GLU A 63 21.08 -1.88 26.46
CA GLU A 63 22.39 -2.30 26.94
C GLU A 63 22.41 -3.82 27.02
N HIS A 64 23.32 -4.49 26.31
CA HIS A 64 24.04 -5.68 26.78
C HIS A 64 25.28 -5.86 25.90
N ARG A 65 26.38 -5.34 26.45
CA ARG A 65 27.81 -5.69 26.34
C ARG A 65 28.32 -6.43 25.08
N GLU A 66 29.27 -5.74 24.47
CA GLU A 66 30.27 -6.07 23.45
C GLU A 66 30.94 -7.46 23.60
N VAL A 67 31.39 -8.06 22.50
CA VAL A 67 32.81 -8.04 22.04
C VAL A 67 32.97 -8.87 20.75
N ASP A 68 33.38 -8.15 19.69
CA ASP A 68 34.39 -8.45 18.66
C ASP A 68 34.23 -9.61 17.67
N SER A 69 34.27 -9.27 16.37
CA SER A 69 35.29 -9.75 15.40
C SER A 69 35.00 -9.27 13.95
N GLN A 70 35.64 -8.15 13.58
CA GLN A 70 36.42 -7.87 12.37
C GLN A 70 36.00 -8.37 10.95
N GLN A 71 35.67 -7.37 10.10
CA GLN A 71 36.07 -7.13 8.68
C GLN A 71 35.53 -8.02 7.52
N PRO A 72 35.60 -7.56 6.24
CA PRO A 72 35.77 -6.21 5.69
C PRO A 72 34.69 -5.78 4.67
N GLU A 73 34.73 -4.50 4.31
CA GLU A 73 33.94 -3.83 3.28
C GLU A 73 34.13 -4.47 1.89
N GLU A 74 33.04 -4.87 1.24
CA GLU A 74 33.02 -5.08 -0.22
C GLU A 74 32.17 -4.00 -0.89
N GLN A 75 32.88 -3.13 -1.60
CA GLN A 75 32.35 -2.15 -2.52
C GLN A 75 31.67 -2.87 -3.70
N HIS A 76 30.36 -3.06 -3.64
CA HIS A 76 29.57 -3.35 -4.83
C HIS A 76 28.77 -2.11 -5.23
N GLN A 77 29.20 -1.51 -6.34
CA GLN A 77 28.54 -0.45 -7.07
C GLN A 77 27.04 -0.74 -7.18
N GLN A 78 26.23 0.05 -6.48
CA GLN A 78 24.80 0.12 -6.71
C GLN A 78 24.58 0.77 -8.08
N GLN A 79 24.45 -0.06 -9.12
CA GLN A 79 23.71 0.36 -10.30
C GLN A 79 22.24 0.47 -9.89
N PRO A 80 21.56 1.60 -10.13
CA PRO A 80 20.14 1.71 -9.85
C PRO A 80 19.39 0.67 -10.68
N ILE A 81 18.68 -0.25 -10.03
CA ILE A 81 17.62 -0.99 -10.70
C ILE A 81 16.53 0.05 -10.99
N GLU A 82 16.53 0.51 -12.23
CA GLU A 82 15.54 1.38 -12.82
C GLU A 82 14.19 0.63 -12.79
N TYR A 83 13.45 0.75 -11.69
CA TYR A 83 12.03 0.45 -11.68
C TYR A 83 11.41 1.42 -12.68
N GLN A 84 10.93 0.87 -13.79
CA GLN A 84 10.14 1.60 -14.74
C GLN A 84 8.82 1.99 -14.07
N HIS A 85 8.87 3.11 -13.35
CA HIS A 85 7.71 3.97 -13.14
C HIS A 85 7.02 4.02 -14.49
N SER A 86 5.78 3.54 -14.56
CA SER A 86 4.94 3.73 -15.73
C SER A 86 4.85 5.23 -15.95
N LYS A 87 5.72 5.67 -16.85
CA LYS A 87 6.01 7.04 -17.20
C LYS A 87 4.67 7.73 -17.41
N TRP A 88 4.36 8.71 -16.55
CA TRP A 88 3.38 9.74 -16.87
C TRP A 88 3.63 10.10 -18.33
N LEU A 89 2.69 9.82 -19.22
CA LEU A 89 2.84 10.17 -20.63
C LEU A 89 2.73 11.70 -20.71
N ARG A 90 3.87 12.36 -20.48
CA ARG A 90 4.06 13.80 -20.47
C ARG A 90 3.77 14.30 -21.89
N THR A 91 2.59 14.89 -22.07
CA THR A 91 2.32 15.75 -23.22
C THR A 91 2.78 17.14 -22.81
N GLY A 92 3.75 17.69 -23.55
CA GLY A 92 4.50 18.88 -23.17
C GLY A 92 3.63 20.11 -22.89
N GLY A 93 3.95 20.75 -21.76
CA GLY A 93 3.45 22.01 -21.24
C GLY A 93 4.03 22.16 -19.84
N ASP A 94 4.58 23.34 -19.51
CA ASP A 94 5.39 23.62 -18.31
C ASP A 94 4.88 22.90 -17.04
N GLU A 95 5.77 22.14 -16.38
CA GLU A 95 5.44 21.38 -15.16
C GLU A 95 5.17 22.33 -13.99
N GLU A 96 3.92 22.77 -13.82
CA GLU A 96 3.43 23.14 -12.49
C GLU A 96 3.35 21.83 -11.67
N VAL A 97 4.45 21.49 -11.01
CA VAL A 97 4.47 20.49 -9.95
C VAL A 97 3.53 21.00 -8.86
N ILE A 98 2.55 20.19 -8.46
CA ILE A 98 1.72 20.49 -7.29
C ILE A 98 2.64 20.47 -6.07
N SER A 99 3.00 21.65 -5.57
CA SER A 99 3.79 21.83 -4.36
C SER A 99 2.89 22.40 -3.27
N PHE A 100 3.01 21.86 -2.06
CA PHE A 100 2.40 22.44 -0.87
C PHE A 100 3.35 23.47 -0.26
N SER A 101 2.84 24.63 0.11
CA SER A 101 3.57 25.66 0.84
C SER A 101 3.10 25.75 2.30
N GLU A 102 3.78 26.52 3.15
CA GLU A 102 3.42 26.64 4.57
C GLU A 102 2.00 27.21 4.76
N GLU A 103 1.54 28.05 3.82
CA GLU A 103 0.19 28.61 3.81
C GLU A 103 -0.89 27.53 3.67
N ASP A 104 -0.61 26.43 2.97
CA ASP A 104 -1.56 25.32 2.81
C ASP A 104 -1.77 24.53 4.11
N TYR A 105 -0.88 24.71 5.10
CA TYR A 105 -0.98 24.08 6.42
C TYR A 105 -1.70 24.96 7.45
N GLU A 106 -2.12 26.17 7.09
CA GLU A 106 -2.76 27.08 8.04
C GLU A 106 -4.15 26.55 8.47
N GLY A 107 -4.25 26.12 9.73
CA GLY A 107 -5.46 25.49 10.29
C GLY A 107 -5.48 23.96 10.25
N VAL A 108 -4.45 23.33 9.68
CA VAL A 108 -4.26 21.87 9.64
C VAL A 108 -3.70 21.40 11.00
N ARG A 109 -4.35 20.42 11.65
CA ARG A 109 -3.99 19.89 12.97
C ARG A 109 -3.19 18.59 12.85
N LEU A 110 -1.87 18.68 12.90
CA LEU A 110 -1.00 17.50 12.91
C LEU A 110 -1.07 16.75 14.25
N PRO A 111 -0.98 15.39 14.26
CA PRO A 111 -0.88 14.50 13.10
C PRO A 111 -2.27 14.16 12.52
N HIS A 112 -2.37 14.19 11.19
CA HIS A 112 -3.53 13.65 10.48
C HIS A 112 -3.22 12.21 10.06
N ASP A 113 -4.08 11.29 10.48
CA ASP A 113 -4.10 9.89 10.00
C ASP A 113 -5.37 9.67 9.12
N ASP A 114 -5.91 10.78 8.59
CA ASP A 114 -7.16 10.80 7.84
C ASP A 114 -6.91 10.36 6.39
N LEU A 115 -7.74 9.43 5.92
CA LEU A 115 -7.69 8.95 4.54
C LEU A 115 -7.97 10.11 3.56
N VAL A 116 -7.13 10.23 2.53
CA VAL A 116 -7.31 11.24 1.49
C VAL A 116 -8.35 10.74 0.50
N VAL A 117 -9.52 11.37 0.47
CA VAL A 117 -10.63 11.00 -0.41
C VAL A 117 -10.98 12.17 -1.32
N VAL A 118 -10.89 11.96 -2.63
CA VAL A 118 -11.08 13.00 -3.65
C VAL A 118 -12.30 12.75 -4.54
N THR A 119 -12.66 13.77 -5.30
CA THR A 119 -13.67 13.72 -6.36
C THR A 119 -13.01 14.18 -7.66
N LEU A 120 -13.09 13.36 -8.71
CA LEU A 120 -12.48 13.63 -10.02
C LEU A 120 -13.49 13.38 -11.13
N GLN A 121 -13.26 13.95 -12.32
CA GLN A 121 -14.01 13.53 -13.51
C GLN A 121 -13.32 12.33 -14.14
N VAL A 122 -14.02 11.22 -14.30
CA VAL A 122 -13.54 9.96 -14.90
C VAL A 122 -14.39 9.68 -16.13
N ALA A 123 -13.76 9.61 -17.31
CA ALA A 123 -14.48 9.45 -18.58
C ALA A 123 -15.64 10.46 -18.75
N LEU A 124 -15.45 11.70 -18.27
CA LEU A 124 -16.43 12.80 -18.24
C LEU A 124 -17.54 12.70 -17.18
N PHE A 125 -17.52 11.68 -16.31
CA PHE A 125 -18.46 11.55 -15.20
C PHE A 125 -17.81 11.96 -13.88
N THR A 126 -18.51 12.75 -13.07
CA THR A 126 -18.05 13.12 -11.73
C THR A 126 -18.08 11.91 -10.81
N THR A 127 -16.92 11.35 -10.52
CA THR A 127 -16.74 10.22 -9.60
C THR A 127 -16.29 10.74 -8.24
N LYS A 128 -17.05 10.40 -7.21
CA LYS A 128 -16.81 10.81 -5.81
C LYS A 128 -16.24 9.64 -5.02
N ARG A 129 -15.72 9.91 -3.82
CA ARG A 129 -15.20 8.88 -2.91
C ARG A 129 -14.10 8.04 -3.57
N ILE A 130 -13.12 8.72 -4.16
CA ILE A 130 -11.92 8.09 -4.68
C ILE A 130 -10.87 8.14 -3.58
N LEU A 131 -10.45 6.98 -3.08
CA LEU A 131 -9.40 6.91 -2.07
C LEU A 131 -8.02 7.05 -2.74
N ILE A 132 -7.18 7.92 -2.21
CA ILE A 132 -5.74 7.96 -2.53
C ILE A 132 -5.02 7.08 -1.51
N ASP A 133 -4.43 6.01 -1.98
CA ASP A 133 -3.77 4.99 -1.16
C ASP A 133 -2.37 4.69 -1.70
N SER A 134 -1.36 5.37 -1.17
CA SER A 134 0.05 5.15 -1.54
C SER A 134 0.59 3.75 -1.15
N GLY A 135 -0.18 2.98 -0.39
CA GLY A 135 0.09 1.58 -0.09
C GLY A 135 -0.41 0.61 -1.17
N SER A 136 -1.30 1.07 -2.06
CA SER A 136 -1.81 0.26 -3.16
C SER A 136 -0.79 0.21 -4.31
N SER A 137 -0.60 -0.97 -4.89
CA SER A 137 0.28 -1.16 -6.06
C SER A 137 -0.45 -1.05 -7.40
N THR A 138 -1.76 -0.81 -7.37
CA THR A 138 -2.62 -0.77 -8.54
C THR A 138 -3.78 0.18 -8.33
N ASP A 139 -4.26 0.76 -9.42
CA ASP A 139 -5.51 1.52 -9.43
C ASP A 139 -6.70 0.56 -9.57
N ILE A 140 -7.73 0.77 -8.76
CA ILE A 140 -8.92 -0.09 -8.71
C ILE A 140 -10.16 0.76 -9.00
N LEU A 141 -11.03 0.26 -9.88
CA LEU A 141 -12.35 0.82 -10.10
C LEU A 141 -13.39 -0.23 -9.70
N TYR A 142 -14.28 0.12 -8.78
CA TYR A 142 -15.31 -0.83 -8.34
C TYR A 142 -16.42 -0.93 -9.38
N LYS A 143 -16.94 -2.16 -9.56
CA LYS A 143 -17.90 -2.47 -10.61
C LYS A 143 -19.14 -1.58 -10.57
N HIS A 144 -19.66 -1.24 -9.38
CA HIS A 144 -20.83 -0.37 -9.25
C HIS A 144 -20.60 1.02 -9.83
N ASP A 145 -19.37 1.52 -9.80
CA ASP A 145 -19.00 2.81 -10.39
C ASP A 145 -18.71 2.67 -11.88
N PHE A 146 -18.02 1.60 -12.29
CA PHE A 146 -17.84 1.26 -13.71
C PHE A 146 -19.18 1.17 -14.47
N ASP A 147 -20.19 0.55 -13.88
CA ASP A 147 -21.54 0.45 -14.46
C ASP A 147 -22.18 1.85 -14.62
N GLN A 148 -21.88 2.81 -13.72
CA GLN A 148 -22.36 4.20 -13.81
C GLN A 148 -21.68 4.99 -14.93
N LEU A 149 -20.43 4.67 -15.27
CA LEU A 149 -19.73 5.24 -16.42
C LEU A 149 -20.37 4.82 -17.76
N ARG A 150 -21.29 3.84 -17.73
CA ARG A 150 -21.99 3.29 -18.91
C ARG A 150 -21.01 2.77 -19.98
N ILE A 151 -19.87 2.27 -19.54
CA ILE A 151 -18.88 1.66 -20.42
C ILE A 151 -19.28 0.20 -20.65
N PRO A 152 -19.43 -0.23 -21.91
CA PRO A 152 -19.65 -1.63 -22.24
C PRO A 152 -18.54 -2.55 -21.70
N THR A 153 -18.94 -3.67 -21.10
CA THR A 153 -17.99 -4.62 -20.48
C THR A 153 -17.06 -5.30 -21.49
N ASP A 154 -17.39 -5.30 -22.78
CA ASP A 154 -16.54 -5.81 -23.87
C ASP A 154 -15.30 -4.94 -24.12
N GLN A 155 -15.26 -3.70 -23.61
CA GLN A 155 -14.07 -2.85 -23.64
C GLN A 155 -13.04 -3.23 -22.57
N LEU A 156 -13.39 -4.07 -21.61
CA LEU A 156 -12.45 -4.57 -20.61
C LEU A 156 -11.44 -5.51 -21.26
N ARG A 157 -10.16 -5.26 -21.01
CA ARG A 157 -9.08 -6.15 -21.41
C ARG A 157 -9.00 -7.31 -20.42
N PRO A 158 -9.01 -8.57 -20.86
CA PRO A 158 -8.90 -9.71 -19.95
C PRO A 158 -7.60 -9.66 -19.12
N VAL A 159 -7.72 -9.85 -17.81
CA VAL A 159 -6.60 -9.93 -16.88
C VAL A 159 -6.65 -11.30 -16.20
N LYS A 160 -5.51 -12.00 -16.16
CA LYS A 160 -5.38 -13.32 -15.52
C LYS A 160 -4.80 -13.25 -14.10
N THR A 161 -4.27 -12.10 -13.73
CA THR A 161 -3.59 -11.89 -12.46
C THR A 161 -4.62 -11.61 -11.36
N LEU A 162 -4.47 -12.29 -10.24
CA LEU A 162 -5.27 -12.05 -9.04
C LEU A 162 -4.75 -10.83 -8.28
N LEU A 163 -5.66 -10.05 -7.72
CA LEU A 163 -5.30 -9.06 -6.70
C LEU A 163 -5.24 -9.74 -5.35
N VAL A 164 -4.15 -9.52 -4.64
CA VAL A 164 -3.92 -10.08 -3.31
C VAL A 164 -3.82 -8.92 -2.32
N GLY A 165 -4.80 -8.82 -1.44
CA GLY A 165 -4.80 -7.84 -0.35
C GLY A 165 -3.80 -8.22 0.74
N PHE A 166 -3.47 -7.26 1.60
CA PHE A 166 -2.52 -7.47 2.72
C PHE A 166 -2.97 -8.57 3.70
N LEU A 167 -4.27 -8.77 3.85
CA LEU A 167 -4.85 -9.84 4.67
C LEU A 167 -4.93 -11.19 3.94
N GLY A 168 -4.34 -11.30 2.74
CA GLY A 168 -4.35 -12.51 1.92
C GLY A 168 -5.64 -12.73 1.12
N GLU A 169 -6.55 -11.75 1.13
CA GLU A 169 -7.77 -11.76 0.32
C GLU A 169 -7.40 -11.80 -1.17
N MET A 170 -7.99 -12.72 -1.91
CA MET A 170 -7.75 -12.85 -3.35
C MET A 170 -8.99 -12.43 -4.12
N VAL A 171 -8.82 -11.47 -5.02
CA VAL A 171 -9.91 -10.95 -5.85
C VAL A 171 -9.55 -11.11 -7.33
N HIS A 172 -10.50 -11.60 -8.10
CA HIS A 172 -10.36 -11.76 -9.55
C HIS A 172 -10.92 -10.49 -10.22
N PRO A 173 -10.09 -9.67 -10.89
CA PRO A 173 -10.60 -8.55 -11.65
C PRO A 173 -11.46 -9.05 -12.82
N LEU A 174 -12.50 -8.28 -13.16
CA LEU A 174 -13.29 -8.49 -14.38
C LEU A 174 -12.44 -8.19 -15.63
N GLY A 175 -11.47 -7.29 -15.50
CA GLY A 175 -10.51 -6.92 -16.53
C GLY A 175 -9.84 -5.59 -16.22
N SER A 176 -9.07 -5.08 -17.17
CA SER A 176 -8.45 -3.75 -17.09
C SER A 176 -9.02 -2.78 -18.14
N ILE A 177 -9.00 -1.50 -17.80
CA ILE A 177 -9.44 -0.43 -18.69
C ILE A 177 -8.57 0.82 -18.51
N ASN A 178 -8.29 1.53 -19.61
CA ASN A 178 -7.63 2.82 -19.56
C ASN A 178 -8.69 3.93 -19.60
N LEU A 179 -8.70 4.79 -18.58
CA LEU A 179 -9.66 5.90 -18.45
C LEU A 179 -8.92 7.23 -18.39
N SER A 180 -9.50 8.27 -18.98
CA SER A 180 -9.06 9.64 -18.78
C SER A 180 -9.70 10.22 -17.53
N MET A 181 -8.86 10.77 -16.65
CA MET A 181 -9.23 11.49 -15.45
C MET A 181 -8.88 12.97 -15.59
N VAL A 182 -9.76 13.84 -15.12
CA VAL A 182 -9.50 15.28 -15.02
C VAL A 182 -9.39 15.67 -13.56
N ALA A 183 -8.23 16.24 -13.20
CA ALA A 183 -7.97 16.80 -11.88
C ALA A 183 -7.85 18.33 -11.99
N GLY A 184 -8.37 19.04 -10.99
CA GLY A 184 -8.37 20.50 -10.94
C GLY A 184 -9.70 21.13 -11.39
N MET A 185 -9.73 22.46 -11.39
CA MET A 185 -10.89 23.28 -11.74
C MET A 185 -10.44 24.39 -12.69
N THR A 186 -11.29 24.76 -13.65
CA THR A 186 -11.01 25.85 -14.60
C THR A 186 -10.54 27.11 -13.87
N PRO A 187 -9.44 27.75 -14.31
CA PRO A 187 -8.68 27.48 -15.53
C PRO A 187 -7.59 26.41 -15.41
N ARG A 188 -7.27 25.92 -14.21
CA ARG A 188 -6.15 24.99 -13.93
C ARG A 188 -6.66 23.56 -13.81
N GLN A 189 -6.68 22.85 -14.93
CA GLN A 189 -7.06 21.44 -15.00
C GLN A 189 -5.99 20.63 -15.73
N THR A 190 -5.79 19.39 -15.30
CA THR A 190 -4.91 18.43 -15.96
C THR A 190 -5.69 17.17 -16.31
N VAL A 191 -5.36 16.55 -17.45
CA VAL A 191 -5.97 15.31 -17.91
C VAL A 191 -4.92 14.21 -17.85
N VAL A 192 -5.22 13.13 -17.14
CA VAL A 192 -4.32 11.99 -16.90
C VAL A 192 -4.98 10.72 -17.41
N GLN A 193 -4.24 9.89 -18.14
CA GLN A 193 -4.71 8.56 -18.51
C GLN A 193 -4.18 7.55 -17.52
N MET A 194 -5.07 6.78 -16.89
CA MET A 194 -4.74 5.79 -15.86
C MET A 194 -5.36 4.44 -16.22
N MET A 195 -4.73 3.36 -15.77
CA MET A 195 -5.18 2.00 -16.02
C MET A 195 -5.78 1.42 -14.76
N PHE A 196 -7.08 1.14 -14.79
CA PHE A 196 -7.81 0.59 -13.67
C PHE A 196 -8.03 -0.90 -13.85
N LEU A 197 -7.91 -1.65 -12.74
CA LEU A 197 -8.48 -2.98 -12.63
C LEU A 197 -9.93 -2.86 -12.13
N VAL A 198 -10.86 -3.41 -12.90
CA VAL A 198 -12.28 -3.41 -12.53
C VAL A 198 -12.58 -4.61 -11.65
N VAL A 199 -13.11 -4.35 -10.47
CA VAL A 199 -13.33 -5.37 -9.43
C VAL A 199 -14.79 -5.39 -8.98
N ASP A 200 -15.36 -6.59 -8.88
CA ASP A 200 -16.73 -6.81 -8.39
C ASP A 200 -16.73 -7.21 -6.91
N THR A 201 -16.43 -6.25 -6.05
CA THR A 201 -16.52 -6.40 -4.59
C THR A 201 -17.23 -5.20 -3.98
N LEU A 202 -17.83 -5.40 -2.81
CA LEU A 202 -18.50 -4.32 -2.07
C LEU A 202 -17.45 -3.38 -1.47
N SER A 203 -17.60 -2.08 -1.71
CA SER A 203 -16.72 -1.06 -1.17
C SER A 203 -17.47 0.25 -0.90
N PRO A 204 -17.11 1.00 0.16
CA PRO A 204 -17.61 2.36 0.37
C PRO A 204 -17.03 3.38 -0.64
N TYR A 205 -15.93 3.04 -1.30
CA TYR A 205 -15.26 3.87 -2.30
C TYR A 205 -15.68 3.47 -3.71
N ASN A 206 -15.61 4.44 -4.62
CA ASN A 206 -15.90 4.19 -6.03
C ASN A 206 -14.63 3.75 -6.78
N ALA A 207 -13.47 4.24 -6.35
CA ALA A 207 -12.16 3.86 -6.88
C ALA A 207 -11.07 4.01 -5.81
N ILE A 208 -9.93 3.35 -6.05
CA ILE A 208 -8.66 3.52 -5.33
C ILE A 208 -7.61 3.93 -6.36
N ILE A 209 -6.82 4.94 -6.03
CA ILE A 209 -5.65 5.35 -6.79
C ILE A 209 -4.41 5.06 -5.95
N GLY A 210 -3.47 4.30 -6.53
CA GLY A 210 -2.19 3.94 -5.92
C GLY A 210 -1.10 4.99 -6.07
#